data_AF-A0A3D2KKN9-F1
#
_entry.id   AF-A0A3D2KKN9-F1
#
_cell.length_a   1.000
_cell.length_b   1.000
_cell.length_c   1.000
_cell.angle_alpha   90.00
_cell.angle_beta   90.00
_cell.angle_gamma   90.00
#
_symmetry.space_group_name_H-M   'P 1'
#
loop_
_entity.id
_entity.type
_entity.pdbx_description
1 polymer ?
#
loop_
_entity_poly.entity_id
_entity_poly.type
_entity_poly.pdbx_seq_one_letter_code
_entity_poly.pdbx_strand_id
1 'polypeptide(L)'
;MFVVGESVEAYERYPKDEASTAENIQTGIEWGSGVYLGNDISSIDFKKLREDYGNPPEPNERGEYEIEINETLSRTETVKADSYYEALAEVKDRYDRSEIVLDAESFVGVDFAPKGRSR
;
A
#
# COMPACT_ATOMS: atom_id res chain seq x y z
N MET A 1 -0.58 16.49 -12.72
CA MET A 1 -1.79 16.94 -12.01
C MET A 1 -2.53 15.70 -11.59
N PHE A 2 -2.37 15.30 -10.32
CA PHE A 2 -2.98 14.08 -9.79
C PHE A 2 -4.11 14.45 -8.84
N VAL A 3 -5.20 13.68 -8.91
CA VAL A 3 -6.39 13.81 -8.08
C VAL A 3 -6.79 12.44 -7.58
N VAL A 4 -7.16 12.34 -6.32
CA VAL A 4 -7.88 11.20 -5.75
C VAL A 4 -9.35 11.53 -5.77
N GLY A 5 -10.14 10.78 -6.54
CA GLY A 5 -11.60 10.88 -6.53
C GLY A 5 -12.16 10.13 -5.32
N GLU A 6 -13.08 10.76 -4.61
CA GLU A 6 -13.85 10.14 -3.54
C GLU A 6 -15.26 9.82 -4.04
N SER A 7 -15.83 8.73 -3.53
CA SER A 7 -17.16 8.23 -3.97
C SER A 7 -17.21 8.02 -5.48
N VAL A 8 -16.22 7.30 -6.01
CA VAL A 8 -16.10 7.01 -7.45
C VAL A 8 -17.03 5.87 -7.82
N GLU A 9 -17.97 6.13 -8.72
CA GLU A 9 -18.92 5.14 -9.21
C GLU A 9 -18.87 5.07 -10.75
N ALA A 10 -19.05 3.85 -11.28
CA ALA A 10 -19.24 3.66 -12.71
C ALA A 10 -20.73 3.74 -13.02
N TYR A 11 -21.09 4.45 -14.09
CA TYR A 11 -22.46 4.56 -14.55
C TYR A 11 -22.59 4.17 -16.02
N GLU A 12 -23.80 3.75 -16.39
CA GLU A 12 -24.21 3.58 -17.78
C GLU A 12 -25.37 4.54 -18.08
N ARG A 13 -25.27 5.25 -19.20
CA ARG A 13 -26.35 6.07 -19.74
C ARG A 13 -26.93 5.39 -20.97
N TYR A 14 -28.25 5.27 -20.95
CA TYR A 14 -29.03 4.66 -22.01
C TYR A 14 -29.67 5.74 -22.90
N PRO A 15 -29.76 5.52 -24.22
CA PRO A 15 -30.48 6.42 -25.11
C PRO A 15 -31.96 6.48 -24.73
N LYS A 16 -32.54 7.67 -24.79
CA LYS A 16 -33.91 7.93 -24.31
C LYS A 16 -34.99 7.36 -25.23
N ASP A 17 -34.75 7.41 -26.55
CA ASP A 17 -35.76 7.17 -27.58
C ASP A 17 -35.39 6.00 -28.52
N GLU A 18 -34.33 5.24 -28.22
CA GLU A 18 -33.86 4.10 -29.00
C GLU A 18 -33.60 2.87 -28.13
N ALA A 19 -33.66 1.69 -28.72
CA ALA A 19 -33.29 0.46 -28.01
C ALA A 19 -31.82 0.48 -27.63
N SER A 20 -31.51 0.07 -26.40
CA SER A 20 -30.13 0.01 -25.93
C SER A 20 -29.37 -1.09 -26.66
N THR A 21 -28.24 -0.73 -27.26
CA THR A 21 -27.29 -1.60 -27.95
C THR A 21 -25.90 -1.35 -27.38
N ALA A 22 -24.99 -2.32 -27.54
CA ALA A 22 -23.61 -2.15 -27.09
C ALA A 22 -22.90 -0.93 -27.73
N GLU A 23 -23.37 -0.44 -28.87
CA GLU A 23 -22.79 0.70 -29.58
C GLU A 23 -23.38 2.06 -29.18
N ASN A 24 -24.54 2.09 -28.51
CA ASN A 24 -25.21 3.33 -28.12
C ASN A 24 -25.36 3.54 -26.60
N ILE A 25 -24.88 2.60 -25.79
CA ILE A 25 -24.74 2.77 -24.34
C ILE A 25 -23.44 3.55 -24.07
N GLN A 26 -23.54 4.61 -23.27
CA GLN A 26 -22.36 5.35 -22.82
C GLN A 26 -22.01 4.95 -21.39
N THR A 27 -20.83 4.36 -21.20
CA THR A 27 -20.26 4.11 -19.86
C THR A 27 -19.39 5.29 -19.45
N GLY A 28 -19.47 5.68 -18.18
CA GLY A 28 -18.66 6.74 -17.60
C GLY A 28 -18.29 6.46 -16.15
N ILE A 29 -17.45 7.34 -15.61
CA ILE A 29 -17.11 7.38 -14.20
C ILE A 29 -17.60 8.72 -13.66
N GLU A 30 -18.29 8.69 -12.53
CA GLU A 30 -18.61 9.87 -11.75
C GLU A 30 -17.95 9.79 -10.37
N TRP A 31 -17.72 10.94 -9.75
CA TRP A 31 -17.17 11.03 -8.41
C TRP A 31 -17.81 12.20 -7.67
N GLY A 32 -17.93 12.09 -6.35
CA GLY A 32 -18.52 13.13 -5.52
C GLY A 32 -17.58 14.32 -5.30
N SER A 33 -16.37 14.04 -4.81
CA SER A 33 -15.32 15.03 -4.52
C SER A 33 -13.96 14.56 -5.02
N GLY A 34 -13.00 15.49 -5.10
CA GLY A 34 -11.63 15.19 -5.49
C GLY A 34 -10.61 15.88 -4.60
N VAL A 35 -9.60 15.15 -4.15
CA VAL A 35 -8.46 15.67 -3.38
C VAL A 35 -7.26 15.85 -4.29
N TYR A 36 -6.72 17.07 -4.33
CA TYR A 36 -5.60 17.42 -5.20
C TYR A 36 -4.24 17.10 -4.55
N LEU A 37 -3.39 16.37 -5.27
CA LEU A 37 -2.11 15.85 -4.74
C LEU A 37 -0.87 16.53 -5.31
N GLY A 38 -1.03 17.55 -6.16
CA GLY A 38 0.09 18.20 -6.84
C GLY A 38 0.49 17.52 -8.16
N ASN A 39 1.72 17.79 -8.61
CA ASN A 39 2.23 17.39 -9.93
C ASN A 39 3.41 16.43 -9.90
N ASP A 40 4.03 16.21 -8.76
CA ASP A 40 5.19 15.33 -8.63
C ASP A 40 4.75 13.95 -8.15
N ILE A 41 4.84 12.95 -9.03
CA ILE A 41 4.49 11.55 -8.70
C ILE A 41 5.38 11.03 -7.57
N SER A 42 6.65 11.43 -7.52
CA SER A 42 7.62 10.81 -6.63
C SER A 42 7.38 11.13 -5.16
N SER A 43 6.67 12.23 -4.87
CA SER A 43 6.26 12.63 -3.53
C SER A 43 4.90 12.08 -3.11
N ILE A 44 4.18 11.36 -3.98
CA ILE A 44 2.87 10.78 -3.66
C ILE A 44 3.05 9.43 -2.97
N ASP A 45 2.62 9.38 -1.70
CA ASP A 45 2.54 8.14 -0.94
C ASP A 45 1.22 7.41 -1.21
N PHE A 46 1.24 6.47 -2.16
CA PHE A 46 0.06 5.69 -2.52
C PHE A 46 -0.45 4.77 -1.40
N LYS A 47 0.42 4.33 -0.47
CA LYS A 47 0.00 3.51 0.67
C LYS A 47 -0.87 4.35 1.58
N LYS A 48 -0.39 5.55 1.93
CA LYS A 48 -1.13 6.49 2.75
C LYS A 48 -2.45 6.94 2.12
N LEU A 49 -2.48 7.22 0.82
CA LEU A 49 -3.74 7.57 0.14
C LEU A 49 -4.79 6.48 0.22
N ARG A 50 -4.36 5.22 0.14
CA ARG A 50 -5.25 4.08 0.25
C ARG A 50 -5.74 3.87 1.68
N GLU A 51 -4.96 4.25 2.68
CA GLU A 51 -5.38 4.27 4.09
C GLU A 51 -6.38 5.41 4.34
N ASP A 52 -6.10 6.61 3.82
CA ASP A 52 -6.91 7.82 4.04
C ASP A 52 -8.24 7.80 3.25
N TYR A 53 -8.22 7.33 2.00
CA TYR A 53 -9.33 7.45 1.04
C TYR A 53 -9.81 6.12 0.43
N GLY A 54 -9.18 5.01 0.78
CA GLY A 54 -9.60 3.71 0.30
C GLY A 54 -10.89 3.23 0.99
N ASN A 55 -11.72 2.50 0.25
CA ASN A 55 -12.83 1.79 0.89
C ASN A 55 -12.27 0.79 1.92
N PRO A 56 -12.88 0.72 3.11
CA PRO A 56 -12.48 -0.25 4.12
C PRO A 56 -12.59 -1.67 3.54
N PRO A 57 -11.73 -2.60 3.99
CA PRO A 57 -11.85 -3.99 3.59
C PRO A 57 -13.25 -4.50 3.95
N GLU A 58 -13.84 -5.31 3.07
CA GLU A 58 -15.03 -6.07 3.41
C GLU A 58 -14.65 -7.20 4.38
N PRO A 59 -15.52 -7.57 5.33
CA PRO A 59 -15.28 -8.73 6.16
C PRO A 59 -15.30 -10.02 5.33
N ASN A 60 -14.69 -11.08 5.86
CA ASN A 60 -14.78 -12.41 5.24
C ASN A 60 -16.22 -12.96 5.24
N GLU A 61 -16.44 -14.14 4.65
CA GLU A 61 -17.76 -14.81 4.57
C GLU A 61 -18.44 -15.02 5.93
N ARG A 62 -17.69 -14.95 7.04
CA ARG A 62 -18.17 -15.11 8.42
C ARG A 62 -18.39 -13.78 9.14
N GLY A 63 -18.18 -12.64 8.47
CA GLY A 63 -18.31 -11.31 9.09
C GLY A 63 -17.10 -10.88 9.92
N GLU A 64 -15.94 -11.52 9.75
CA GLU A 64 -14.71 -11.22 10.51
C GLU A 64 -13.70 -10.42 9.66
N TYR A 65 -12.91 -9.56 10.30
CA TYR A 65 -11.84 -8.80 9.66
C TYR A 65 -10.49 -9.47 9.92
N GLU A 66 -9.73 -9.72 8.86
CA GLU A 66 -8.36 -10.19 8.99
C GLU A 66 -7.40 -8.99 8.99
N ILE A 67 -6.70 -8.78 10.11
CA ILE A 67 -5.71 -7.72 10.27
C ILE A 67 -4.35 -8.38 10.52
N GLU A 68 -3.38 -8.05 9.67
CA GLU A 68 -1.98 -8.42 9.80
C GLU A 68 -1.24 -7.36 10.60
N ILE A 69 -0.47 -7.81 11.59
CA ILE A 69 0.41 -6.97 12.40
C ILE A 69 1.84 -7.27 11.97
N ASN A 70 2.54 -6.27 11.46
CA ASN A 70 3.93 -6.37 11.05
C ASN A 70 4.81 -5.57 12.01
N GLU A 71 5.80 -6.21 12.61
CA GLU A 71 6.81 -5.55 13.43
C GLU A 71 8.10 -5.36 12.63
N THR A 72 8.69 -4.17 12.72
CA THR A 72 10.01 -3.89 12.15
C THR A 72 11.04 -3.90 13.28
N LEU A 73 12.04 -4.77 13.14
CA LEU A 73 13.21 -4.81 14.01
C LEU A 73 14.41 -4.22 13.25
N SER A 74 15.16 -3.31 13.89
CA SER A 74 16.32 -2.65 13.30
C SER A 74 17.38 -2.36 14.36
N ARG A 75 18.64 -2.66 14.04
CA ARG A 75 19.80 -2.38 14.90
C ARG A 75 20.99 -1.94 14.05
N THR A 76 21.75 -0.96 14.54
CA THR A 76 22.95 -0.46 13.88
C THR A 76 24.18 -1.20 14.41
N GLU A 77 24.90 -1.89 13.53
CA GLU A 77 26.17 -2.55 13.86
C GLU A 77 27.36 -1.71 13.39
N THR A 78 28.38 -1.58 14.23
CA THR A 78 29.63 -0.91 13.88
C THR A 78 30.74 -1.96 13.72
N VAL A 79 31.30 -2.06 12.52
CA VAL A 79 32.41 -2.98 12.18
C VAL A 79 33.58 -2.21 11.60
N LYS A 80 34.79 -2.76 11.75
CA LYS A 80 36.00 -2.22 11.13
C LYS A 80 36.31 -3.06 9.90
N ALA A 81 36.32 -2.43 8.73
CA ALA A 81 36.67 -3.05 7.46
C ALA A 81 37.38 -2.03 6.57
N ASP A 82 38.09 -2.50 5.54
CA ASP A 82 38.82 -1.64 4.61
C ASP A 82 37.90 -1.05 3.52
N SER A 83 36.66 -1.56 3.41
CA SER A 83 35.64 -1.02 2.51
C SER A 83 34.20 -1.21 3.02
N TYR A 84 33.26 -0.43 2.47
CA TYR A 84 31.83 -0.58 2.74
C TYR A 84 31.29 -1.97 2.33
N TYR A 85 31.73 -2.51 1.19
CA TYR A 85 31.27 -3.82 0.72
C TYR A 85 31.75 -4.96 1.61
N GLU A 86 32.97 -4.85 2.12
CA GLU A 86 33.52 -5.80 3.09
C GLU A 86 32.75 -5.72 4.43
N ALA A 87 32.53 -4.52 4.97
CA ALA A 87 31.72 -4.32 6.17
C ALA A 87 30.30 -4.91 6.02
N LEU A 88 29.66 -4.68 4.87
CA LEU A 88 28.32 -5.19 4.57
C LEU A 88 28.32 -6.72 4.47
N ALA A 89 29.32 -7.31 3.81
CA ALA A 89 29.44 -8.76 3.70
C ALA A 89 29.67 -9.42 5.06
N GLU A 90 30.53 -8.84 5.90
CA GLU A 90 30.79 -9.31 7.27
C GLU A 90 29.52 -9.30 8.12
N VAL A 91 28.79 -8.17 8.14
CA VAL A 91 27.55 -8.06 8.94
C VAL A 91 26.49 -9.06 8.46
N LYS A 92 26.34 -9.24 7.14
CA LYS A 92 25.42 -10.26 6.58
C LYS A 92 25.80 -11.67 6.99
N ASP A 93 27.07 -12.02 6.88
CA ASP A 93 27.59 -13.34 7.26
C ASP A 93 27.43 -13.61 8.76
N ARG A 94 27.67 -12.61 9.63
CA ARG A 94 27.38 -12.69 11.07
C ARG A 94 25.89 -12.87 11.36
N TYR A 95 25.01 -12.22 10.61
CA TYR A 95 23.57 -12.42 10.71
C TYR A 95 23.15 -13.82 10.27
N ASP A 96 23.64 -14.31 9.13
CA ASP A 96 23.34 -15.63 8.59
C ASP A 96 23.83 -16.75 9.54
N ARG A 97 24.95 -16.53 10.23
CA ARG A 97 25.44 -17.40 11.31
C ARG A 97 24.71 -17.24 12.65
N SER A 98 23.69 -16.38 12.72
CA SER A 98 22.94 -16.06 13.93
C SER A 98 23.80 -15.48 15.07
N GLU A 99 24.95 -14.87 14.76
CA GLU A 99 25.73 -14.09 15.73
C GLU A 99 25.08 -12.72 16.00
N ILE A 100 24.40 -12.19 14.99
CA ILE A 100 23.52 -11.02 15.11
C ILE A 100 22.09 -11.53 15.08
N VAL A 101 21.38 -11.41 16.20
CA VAL A 101 19.94 -11.67 16.29
C VAL A 101 19.25 -10.37 16.63
N LEU A 102 18.24 -10.02 15.84
CA LEU A 102 17.32 -8.94 16.17
C LEU A 102 16.17 -9.54 16.97
N ASP A 103 15.99 -9.04 18.18
CA ASP A 103 14.98 -9.48 19.12
C ASP A 103 14.07 -8.30 19.51
N ALA A 104 13.31 -8.47 20.59
CA ALA A 104 12.38 -7.46 21.09
C ALA A 104 13.09 -6.14 21.46
N GLU A 105 14.37 -6.15 21.82
CA GLU A 105 15.12 -4.91 22.11
C GLU A 105 15.45 -4.13 20.82
N SER A 106 15.42 -4.81 19.67
CA SER A 106 15.65 -4.21 18.35
C SER A 106 14.37 -3.63 17.74
N PHE A 107 13.26 -3.61 18.46
CA PHE A 107 11.97 -3.12 17.95
C PHE A 107 12.00 -1.62 17.64
N VAL A 108 11.58 -1.25 16.43
CA VAL A 108 11.53 0.16 15.99
C VAL A 108 10.16 0.60 15.49
N GLY A 109 9.24 -0.30 15.21
CA GLY A 109 7.91 0.08 14.74
C GLY A 109 6.95 -1.08 14.50
N VAL A 110 5.66 -0.75 14.46
CA VAL A 110 4.56 -1.67 14.18
C VAL A 110 3.62 -1.07 13.14
N ASP A 111 3.25 -1.89 12.16
CA ASP A 111 2.29 -1.57 11.10
C ASP A 111 1.09 -2.52 11.20
N PHE A 112 -0.11 -1.98 10.96
CA PHE A 112 -1.35 -2.75 10.89
C PHE A 112 -1.89 -2.66 9.47
N ALA A 113 -2.11 -3.79 8.83
CA ALA A 113 -2.64 -3.84 7.47
C ALA A 113 -3.77 -4.86 7.36
N PRO A 114 -4.81 -4.63 6.55
CA PRO A 114 -5.78 -5.67 6.26
C PRO A 114 -5.09 -6.81 5.51
N LYS A 115 -5.28 -8.05 5.99
CA LYS A 115 -4.70 -9.23 5.36
C LYS A 115 -5.43 -9.48 4.05
N GLY A 116 -4.70 -9.35 2.94
CA GLY A 116 -5.24 -9.56 1.59
C GLY A 116 -5.63 -8.28 0.84
N ARG A 117 -4.64 -7.55 0.34
CA ARG A 117 -4.61 -7.25 -1.11
C ARG A 117 -3.18 -7.46 -1.61
N SER A 118 -2.74 -8.72 -1.68
CA SER A 118 -1.71 -9.07 -2.66
C SER A 118 -2.35 -9.05 -4.04
N ARG A 119 -2.29 -7.88 -4.69
CA ARG A 119 -1.90 -7.71 -6.09
C ARG A 119 -1.91 -6.24 -6.46
#